data_AF-A0A8S3SAQ2-F1
#
_entry.id   AF-A0A8S3SAQ2-F1
#
_cell.length_a   1.000
_cell.length_b   1.000
_cell.length_c   1.000
_cell.angle_alpha   90.00
_cell.angle_beta   90.00
_cell.angle_gamma   90.00
#
_symmetry.space_group_name_H-M   'P 1'
#
loop_
_entity.id
_entity.type
_entity.pdbx_description
1 polymer ?
#
loop_
_entity_poly.entity_id
_entity_poly.type
_entity_poly.pdbx_seq_one_letter_code
_entity_poly.pdbx_strand_id
1 'polypeptide(L)'
;MICSELQQLSDGIVWETLCGCSFEYDFGEDLETRTNCFEAYYLIEEFMILANESVAKLLMSLPLFKDRVPLRCQDAPPTKRVQDWLKSYPKILDQIIQLQGVKPLEHREISFANLEDGRRLRYTEISFIQKWIWNLFTSYMNEGNFRQAGRLLRQDEIHPYQALAIDEWISFQENAEYRCSGNLANKRQGSHFGLNKYPYVHFTAQSDVIST
;
A
#
# COMPACT_ATOMS: atom_id res chain seq x y z
N MET A 1 18.75 -10.83 -18.29
CA MET A 1 17.75 -11.79 -17.77
C MET A 1 17.06 -11.29 -16.50
N ILE A 2 17.71 -10.48 -15.65
CA ILE A 2 17.10 -9.93 -14.41
C ILE A 2 16.15 -8.73 -14.66
N CYS A 3 16.28 -8.01 -15.79
CA CYS A 3 15.46 -6.82 -16.07
C CYS A 3 14.01 -7.10 -16.53
N SER A 4 13.72 -8.26 -17.12
CA SER A 4 12.38 -8.58 -17.62
C SER A 4 11.46 -9.14 -16.53
N GLU A 5 12.02 -9.87 -15.56
CA GLU A 5 11.28 -10.44 -14.43
C GLU A 5 10.88 -9.37 -13.41
N LEU A 6 11.72 -8.37 -13.16
CA LEU A 6 11.40 -7.25 -12.26
C LEU A 6 10.34 -6.30 -12.84
N GLN A 7 10.25 -6.18 -14.17
CA GLN A 7 9.20 -5.40 -14.83
C GLN A 7 7.87 -6.16 -14.88
N GLN A 8 7.91 -7.50 -14.99
CA GLN A 8 6.73 -8.34 -14.77
C GLN A 8 6.26 -8.33 -13.32
N LEU A 9 7.19 -8.22 -12.34
CA LEU A 9 6.84 -8.01 -10.94
C LEU A 9 6.23 -6.62 -10.73
N SER A 10 6.78 -5.54 -11.30
CA SER A 10 6.15 -4.22 -11.17
C SER A 10 4.78 -4.12 -11.85
N ASP A 11 4.58 -4.84 -12.95
CA ASP A 11 3.32 -4.91 -13.70
C ASP A 11 2.29 -5.86 -13.05
N GLY A 12 2.75 -6.79 -12.19
CA GLY A 12 1.92 -7.80 -11.50
C GLY A 12 1.68 -7.53 -10.01
N ILE A 13 2.49 -6.66 -9.38
CA ILE A 13 2.27 -6.23 -8.00
C ILE A 13 1.08 -5.27 -8.00
N VAL A 14 -0.04 -5.73 -7.44
CA VAL A 14 -1.14 -4.85 -7.06
C VAL A 14 -0.68 -4.09 -5.83
N TRP A 15 -0.22 -2.86 -6.05
CA TRP A 15 0.08 -1.91 -4.98
C TRP A 15 -1.22 -1.31 -4.47
N GLU A 16 -2.13 -2.13 -3.93
CA GLU A 16 -3.31 -1.62 -3.21
C GLU A 16 -2.82 -0.53 -2.27
N THR A 17 -3.17 0.71 -2.62
CA THR A 17 -2.57 1.88 -2.00
C THR A 17 -3.27 2.02 -0.67
N LEU A 18 -2.55 1.79 0.43
CA LEU A 18 -2.81 2.51 1.65
C LEU A 18 -2.69 4.00 1.28
N CYS A 19 -3.82 4.64 1.00
CA CYS A 19 -3.87 6.08 0.79
C CYS A 19 -3.50 6.71 2.12
N GLY A 20 -2.20 7.03 2.26
CA GLY A 20 -1.60 7.49 3.49
C GLY A 20 -2.21 8.81 3.93
N CYS A 21 -3.08 8.75 4.92
CA CYS A 21 -3.35 9.88 5.78
C CYS A 21 -2.25 9.95 6.85
N SER A 22 -1.21 10.74 6.58
CA SER A 22 -0.23 11.14 7.60
C SER A 22 -0.92 12.08 8.60
N PHE A 23 -1.22 11.59 9.80
CA PHE A 23 -1.75 12.43 10.88
C PHE A 23 -0.74 12.57 12.03
N GLU A 24 -0.51 13.82 12.44
CA GLU A 24 0.15 14.14 13.72
C GLU A 24 -0.76 13.69 14.87
N TYR A 25 -0.19 12.92 15.81
CA TYR A 25 -0.93 12.21 16.85
C TYR A 25 -0.96 12.98 18.19
N ASP A 26 -2.16 13.23 18.71
CA ASP A 26 -2.39 13.58 20.12
C ASP A 26 -2.83 12.33 20.91
N PHE A 27 -2.21 12.08 22.06
CA PHE A 27 -2.16 10.78 22.75
C PHE A 27 -3.32 10.53 23.75
N GLY A 28 -4.48 11.14 23.54
CA GLY A 28 -5.56 11.21 24.53
C GLY A 28 -6.63 10.09 24.52
N GLU A 29 -6.79 9.31 23.45
CA GLU A 29 -7.94 8.39 23.27
C GLU A 29 -7.60 6.89 23.26
N ASP A 30 -8.56 6.09 23.73
CA ASP A 30 -8.51 4.63 23.86
C ASP A 30 -8.32 3.90 22.51
N LEU A 31 -7.31 3.04 22.44
CA LEU A 31 -6.81 2.39 21.23
C LEU A 31 -7.87 1.53 20.54
N GLU A 32 -8.78 0.92 21.31
CA GLU A 32 -9.82 0.00 20.80
C GLU A 32 -10.91 0.75 20.03
N THR A 33 -11.28 1.93 20.52
CA THR A 33 -12.17 2.88 19.83
C THR A 33 -11.53 3.35 18.52
N ARG A 34 -10.21 3.61 18.55
CA ARG A 34 -9.41 4.06 17.41
C ARG A 34 -9.31 3.01 16.31
N THR A 35 -9.05 1.74 16.67
CA THR A 35 -9.01 0.64 15.69
C THR A 35 -10.34 0.42 14.99
N ASN A 36 -11.46 0.56 15.72
CA ASN A 36 -12.79 0.46 15.11
C ASN A 36 -13.08 1.60 14.12
N CYS A 37 -12.58 2.81 14.40
CA CYS A 37 -12.67 3.93 13.46
C CYS A 37 -11.86 3.70 12.18
N PHE A 38 -10.67 3.10 12.26
CA PHE A 38 -9.85 2.80 11.07
C PHE A 38 -10.46 1.70 10.19
N GLU A 39 -10.95 0.61 10.78
CA GLU A 39 -11.60 -0.47 10.01
C GLU A 39 -12.84 0.06 9.27
N ALA A 40 -13.65 0.89 9.92
CA ALA A 40 -14.81 1.53 9.29
C ALA A 40 -14.39 2.53 8.19
N TYR A 41 -13.32 3.29 8.42
CA TYR A 41 -12.77 4.21 7.42
C TYR A 41 -12.30 3.48 6.17
N TYR A 42 -11.47 2.44 6.31
CA TYR A 42 -10.99 1.62 5.20
C TYR A 42 -12.15 0.96 4.44
N LEU A 43 -13.17 0.48 5.16
CA LEU A 43 -14.36 -0.09 4.52
C LEU A 43 -15.10 0.96 3.66
N ILE A 44 -15.27 2.18 4.17
CA ILE A 44 -15.91 3.28 3.42
C ILE A 44 -15.07 3.64 2.19
N GLU A 45 -13.75 3.72 2.34
CA GLU A 45 -12.82 4.02 1.24
C GLU A 45 -12.92 2.97 0.12
N GLU A 46 -12.94 1.67 0.48
CA GLU A 46 -13.13 0.58 -0.47
C GLU A 46 -14.48 0.68 -1.21
N PHE A 47 -15.57 1.00 -0.48
CA PHE A 47 -16.86 1.21 -1.13
C PHE A 47 -16.87 2.41 -2.08
N MET A 48 -16.15 3.49 -1.75
CA MET A 48 -16.00 4.65 -2.63
C MET A 48 -15.22 4.28 -3.90
N ILE A 49 -14.10 3.57 -3.77
CA ILE A 49 -13.30 3.08 -4.91
C ILE A 49 -14.15 2.18 -5.81
N LEU A 50 -14.92 1.25 -5.25
CA LEU A 50 -15.80 0.35 -6.00
C LEU A 50 -16.96 1.08 -6.70
N ALA A 51 -17.55 2.07 -6.04
CA ALA A 51 -18.60 2.90 -6.63
C ALA A 51 -18.05 3.70 -7.82
N ASN A 52 -16.90 4.35 -7.64
CA ASN A 52 -16.17 5.09 -8.66
C ASN A 52 -15.82 4.21 -9.87
N GLU A 53 -15.29 3.01 -9.64
CA GLU A 53 -14.99 2.04 -10.71
C GLU A 53 -16.26 1.61 -11.46
N SER A 54 -17.34 1.36 -10.73
CA SER A 54 -18.61 0.89 -11.30
C SER A 54 -19.28 1.97 -12.15
N VAL A 55 -19.28 3.22 -11.69
CA VAL A 55 -19.76 4.38 -12.48
C VAL A 55 -18.90 4.57 -13.72
N ALA A 56 -17.57 4.47 -13.60
CA ALA A 56 -16.67 4.57 -14.74
C ALA A 56 -16.99 3.50 -15.81
N LYS A 57 -17.16 2.25 -15.40
CA LYS A 57 -17.51 1.13 -16.30
C LYS A 57 -18.87 1.36 -16.99
N LEU A 58 -19.87 1.81 -16.23
CA LEU A 58 -21.19 2.14 -16.76
C LEU A 58 -21.09 3.23 -17.84
N LEU A 59 -20.46 4.36 -17.53
CA LEU A 59 -20.31 5.48 -18.47
C LEU A 59 -19.55 5.06 -19.74
N MET A 60 -18.49 4.26 -19.60
CA MET A 60 -17.72 3.74 -20.73
C MET A 60 -18.50 2.73 -21.58
N SER A 61 -19.53 2.07 -21.02
CA SER A 61 -20.40 1.15 -21.76
C SER A 61 -21.50 1.87 -22.57
N LEU A 62 -21.85 3.10 -22.21
CA LEU A 62 -22.89 3.87 -22.88
C LEU A 62 -22.33 4.53 -24.15
N PRO A 63 -22.89 4.27 -25.35
CA PRO A 63 -22.36 4.79 -26.61
C PRO A 63 -22.25 6.33 -26.66
N LEU A 64 -23.15 7.03 -25.96
CA LEU A 64 -23.17 8.49 -25.92
C LEU A 64 -21.99 9.10 -25.15
N PHE A 65 -21.44 8.36 -24.18
CA PHE A 65 -20.46 8.87 -23.22
C PHE A 65 -19.08 8.24 -23.34
N LYS A 66 -18.95 7.10 -24.04
CA LYS A 66 -17.72 6.31 -24.13
C LYS A 66 -16.46 7.14 -24.42
N ASP A 67 -16.54 8.18 -25.24
CA ASP A 67 -15.39 9.02 -25.64
C ASP A 67 -15.38 10.40 -24.94
N ARG A 68 -16.18 10.56 -23.87
CA ARG A 68 -16.39 11.83 -23.14
C ARG A 68 -16.28 11.69 -21.62
N VAL A 69 -15.86 10.52 -21.13
CA VAL A 69 -15.77 10.26 -19.68
C VAL A 69 -14.53 10.97 -19.12
N PRO A 70 -14.67 11.79 -18.06
CA PRO A 70 -13.53 12.37 -17.36
C PRO A 70 -12.90 11.32 -16.44
N LEU A 71 -11.98 10.54 -16.98
CA LEU A 71 -11.27 9.52 -16.22
C LEU A 71 -10.26 10.17 -15.27
N ARG A 72 -10.13 9.62 -14.07
CA ARG A 72 -9.07 9.92 -13.12
C ARG A 72 -7.95 8.92 -13.38
N CYS A 73 -6.84 9.39 -13.94
CA CYS A 73 -5.71 8.58 -14.35
C CYS A 73 -4.49 8.88 -13.49
N GLN A 74 -3.59 7.93 -13.37
CA GLN A 74 -2.30 8.10 -12.69
C GLN A 74 -1.27 7.29 -13.45
N ASP A 75 -0.22 7.95 -13.91
CA ASP A 75 0.86 7.27 -14.62
C ASP A 75 1.71 6.43 -13.65
N ALA A 76 2.39 5.44 -14.20
CA ALA A 76 3.34 4.65 -13.43
C ALA A 76 4.55 5.51 -13.02
N PRO A 77 5.11 5.31 -11.81
CA PRO A 77 6.33 5.98 -11.40
C PRO A 77 7.50 5.66 -12.34
N PRO A 78 8.52 6.53 -12.40
CA PRO A 78 9.68 6.30 -13.25
C PRO A 78 10.38 4.98 -12.91
N THR A 79 10.61 4.12 -13.91
CA THR A 79 11.20 2.79 -13.72
C THR A 79 12.52 2.82 -12.94
N LYS A 80 13.34 3.85 -13.16
CA LYS A 80 14.60 4.03 -12.43
C LYS A 80 14.38 4.23 -10.93
N ARG A 81 13.39 5.05 -10.54
CA ARG A 81 13.03 5.30 -9.14
C ARG A 81 12.54 4.03 -8.45
N VAL A 82 11.69 3.26 -9.13
CA VAL A 82 11.23 1.96 -8.65
C VAL A 82 12.41 1.00 -8.42
N GLN A 83 13.35 0.92 -9.36
CA GLN A 83 14.54 0.07 -9.22
C GLN A 83 15.46 0.50 -8.08
N ASP A 84 15.64 1.80 -7.86
CA ASP A 84 16.47 2.32 -6.79
C ASP A 84 15.80 2.11 -5.42
N TRP A 85 14.47 2.25 -5.34
CA TRP A 85 13.67 1.92 -4.16
C TRP A 85 13.77 0.42 -3.80
N LEU A 86 13.61 -0.47 -4.79
CA LEU A 86 13.71 -1.94 -4.58
C LEU A 86 15.09 -2.36 -4.06
N LYS A 87 16.16 -1.64 -4.42
CA LYS A 87 17.51 -1.87 -3.88
C LYS A 87 17.66 -1.35 -2.46
N SER A 88 16.94 -0.29 -2.10
CA SER A 88 16.99 0.37 -0.80
C SER A 88 16.17 -0.37 0.27
N TYR A 89 15.10 -1.08 -0.15
CA TYR A 89 14.19 -1.82 0.73
C TYR A 89 14.05 -3.32 0.36
N PRO A 90 15.15 -4.10 0.32
CA PRO A 90 15.10 -5.50 -0.11
C PRO A 90 14.21 -6.37 0.78
N LYS A 91 14.17 -6.11 2.10
CA LYS A 91 13.32 -6.88 3.04
C LYS A 91 11.83 -6.62 2.84
N ILE A 92 11.44 -5.41 2.46
CA ILE A 92 10.04 -5.06 2.18
C ILE A 92 9.59 -5.73 0.89
N LEU A 93 10.44 -5.77 -0.13
CA LEU A 93 10.19 -6.52 -1.36
C LEU A 93 9.92 -8.00 -1.07
N ASP A 94 10.73 -8.63 -0.22
CA ASP A 94 10.56 -10.04 0.14
C ASP A 94 9.23 -10.30 0.86
N GLN A 95 8.79 -9.36 1.72
CA GLN A 95 7.48 -9.41 2.37
C GLN A 95 6.33 -9.27 1.36
N ILE A 96 6.39 -8.31 0.44
CA ILE A 96 5.35 -8.09 -0.57
C ILE A 96 5.17 -9.33 -1.45
N ILE A 97 6.28 -9.92 -1.92
CA ILE A 97 6.27 -11.13 -2.75
C ILE A 97 5.56 -12.28 -2.02
N GLN A 98 5.85 -12.48 -0.73
CA GLN A 98 5.18 -13.50 0.08
C GLN A 98 3.69 -13.25 0.27
N LEU A 99 3.31 -12.01 0.56
CA LEU A 99 1.90 -11.62 0.76
C LEU A 99 1.08 -11.83 -0.51
N GLN A 100 1.69 -11.69 -1.68
CA GLN A 100 1.07 -11.94 -2.99
C GLN A 100 1.01 -13.43 -3.37
N GLY A 101 1.42 -14.33 -2.47
CA GLY A 101 1.43 -15.76 -2.73
C GLY A 101 2.47 -16.18 -3.79
N VAL A 102 3.40 -15.29 -4.12
CA VAL A 102 4.54 -15.59 -4.99
C VAL A 102 5.62 -16.20 -4.11
N LYS A 103 6.12 -17.39 -4.49
CA LYS A 103 7.24 -18.00 -3.76
C LYS A 103 8.48 -17.12 -3.94
N PRO A 104 9.10 -16.63 -2.86
CA PRO A 104 10.39 -15.97 -2.95
C PRO A 104 11.42 -16.91 -3.60
N LEU A 105 12.45 -16.33 -4.20
CA LEU A 105 13.63 -17.12 -4.57
C LEU A 105 14.18 -17.80 -3.31
N GLU A 106 14.71 -19.04 -3.41
CA GLU A 106 15.13 -19.84 -2.23
C GLU A 106 16.07 -19.08 -1.27
N HIS A 107 16.91 -18.17 -1.79
CA HIS A 107 17.82 -17.34 -1.00
C HIS A 107 17.18 -16.10 -0.34
N ARG A 108 15.87 -15.89 -0.54
CA ARG A 108 15.08 -14.76 -0.01
C ARG A 108 13.83 -15.21 0.74
N GLU A 109 13.62 -16.51 0.89
CA GLU A 109 12.51 -17.04 1.66
C GLU A 109 12.76 -16.77 3.14
N ILE A 110 11.88 -15.97 3.75
CA ILE A 110 11.90 -15.69 5.19
C ILE A 110 11.41 -16.96 5.90
N SER A 111 12.32 -17.89 6.18
CA SER A 111 12.03 -19.11 6.92
C SER A 111 12.95 -19.22 8.13
N PHE A 112 12.45 -19.84 9.20
CA PHE A 112 13.29 -20.18 10.36
C PHE A 112 14.44 -21.11 9.98
N ALA A 113 14.34 -21.84 8.87
CA ALA A 113 15.37 -22.74 8.36
C ALA A 113 16.47 -22.01 7.57
N ASN A 114 16.17 -20.84 7.00
CA ASN A 114 17.10 -19.98 6.25
C ASN A 114 17.80 -18.94 7.14
N LEU A 115 17.44 -18.87 8.43
CA LEU A 115 18.26 -18.21 9.44
C LEU A 115 19.54 -19.03 9.60
N GLU A 116 20.59 -18.66 8.87
CA GLU A 116 21.87 -19.38 8.91
C GLU A 116 22.31 -19.66 10.36
N ASP A 117 22.36 -20.95 10.65
CA ASP A 117 23.00 -21.58 11.81
C ASP A 117 22.47 -21.10 13.18
N GLY A 118 21.78 -21.99 13.89
CA GLY A 118 21.24 -21.82 15.24
C GLY A 118 22.25 -21.45 16.35
N ARG A 119 23.47 -21.04 15.97
CA ARG A 119 24.55 -20.52 16.83
C ARG A 119 24.71 -18.99 16.76
N ARG A 120 23.90 -18.28 15.96
CA ARG A 120 24.01 -16.82 15.75
C ARG A 120 22.73 -16.01 15.96
N LEU A 121 21.85 -16.40 16.87
CA LEU A 121 20.89 -15.46 17.50
C LEU A 121 21.60 -14.44 18.43
N ARG A 122 22.79 -13.96 18.05
CA ARG A 122 23.46 -12.82 18.69
C ARG A 122 22.94 -11.56 18.02
N TYR A 123 21.75 -11.08 18.39
CA TYR A 123 21.24 -9.73 18.09
C TYR A 123 21.80 -9.06 16.82
N THR A 124 21.81 -9.76 15.68
CA THR A 124 22.46 -9.24 14.46
C THR A 124 21.55 -8.30 13.70
N GLU A 125 20.25 -8.33 14.01
CA GLU A 125 19.26 -7.43 13.43
C GLU A 125 18.55 -6.68 14.54
N ILE A 126 19.01 -5.45 14.78
CA ILE A 126 18.34 -4.51 15.67
C ILE A 126 17.16 -3.94 14.88
N SER A 127 15.96 -4.46 15.12
CA SER A 127 14.73 -3.83 14.68
C SER A 127 14.41 -2.69 15.64
N PHE A 128 14.25 -1.48 15.09
CA PHE A 128 13.78 -0.35 15.87
C PHE A 128 12.28 -0.54 16.11
N ILE A 129 11.86 -0.53 17.37
CA ILE A 129 10.45 -0.49 17.76
C ILE A 129 10.26 0.78 18.56
N GLN A 130 9.21 1.55 18.26
CA GLN A 130 8.92 2.74 19.04
C GLN A 130 8.61 2.34 20.49
N LYS A 131 9.15 3.07 21.47
CA LYS A 131 9.08 2.69 22.89
C LYS A 131 7.66 2.46 23.39
N TRP A 132 6.69 3.26 22.91
CA TRP A 132 5.29 3.11 23.29
C TRP A 132 4.67 1.81 22.76
N ILE A 133 5.01 1.39 21.52
CA ILE A 133 4.58 0.11 20.94
C ILE A 133 5.13 -1.04 21.79
N TRP A 134 6.40 -0.97 22.16
CA TRP A 134 7.03 -1.99 23.00
C TRP A 134 6.38 -2.09 24.38
N ASN A 135 6.10 -0.95 25.01
CA ASN A 135 5.41 -0.91 26.30
C ASN A 135 4.00 -1.50 26.22
N LEU A 136 3.25 -1.14 25.18
CA LEU A 136 1.90 -1.64 24.94
C LEU A 136 1.89 -3.15 24.66
N PHE A 137 2.80 -3.62 23.80
CA PHE A 137 3.03 -5.03 23.53
C PHE A 137 3.29 -5.81 24.83
N THR A 138 4.16 -5.27 25.68
CA THR A 138 4.52 -5.88 26.97
C THR A 138 3.31 -5.91 27.91
N SER A 139 2.46 -4.87 27.92
CA SER A 139 1.20 -4.87 28.69
C SER A 139 0.29 -6.00 28.25
N TYR A 140 0.02 -6.12 26.95
CA TYR A 140 -0.82 -7.20 26.42
C TYR A 140 -0.26 -8.59 26.70
N MET A 141 1.06 -8.77 26.64
CA MET A 141 1.71 -10.03 26.99
C MET A 141 1.53 -10.37 28.48
N ASN A 142 1.69 -9.39 29.37
CA ASN A 142 1.51 -9.57 30.81
C ASN A 142 0.06 -9.84 31.20
N GLU A 143 -0.89 -9.27 30.47
CA GLU A 143 -2.34 -9.47 30.66
C GLU A 143 -2.84 -10.78 30.01
N GLY A 144 -1.98 -11.53 29.32
CA GLY A 144 -2.36 -12.74 28.58
C GLY A 144 -3.18 -12.48 27.32
N ASN A 145 -3.24 -11.23 26.85
CA ASN A 145 -3.96 -10.82 25.65
C ASN A 145 -3.09 -11.01 24.38
N PHE A 146 -2.76 -12.27 24.09
CA PHE A 146 -1.89 -12.63 22.96
C PHE A 146 -2.48 -12.22 21.61
N ARG A 147 -3.82 -12.13 21.50
CA ARG A 147 -4.50 -11.67 20.28
C ARG A 147 -4.15 -10.22 19.97
N GLN A 148 -4.26 -9.31 20.94
CA GLN A 148 -3.96 -7.91 20.70
C GLN A 148 -2.45 -7.67 20.55
N ALA A 149 -1.61 -8.40 21.31
CA ALA A 149 -0.15 -8.39 21.11
C ALA A 149 0.24 -8.82 19.67
N GLY A 150 -0.38 -9.88 19.16
CA GLY A 150 -0.15 -10.35 17.79
C GLY A 150 -0.68 -9.40 16.71
N ARG A 151 -1.79 -8.70 16.97
CA ARG A 151 -2.32 -7.65 16.07
C ARG A 151 -1.38 -6.45 15.99
N LEU A 152 -0.87 -5.98 17.13
CA LEU A 152 0.05 -4.84 17.19
C LEU A 152 1.28 -5.07 16.29
N LEU A 153 1.88 -6.26 16.34
CA LEU A 153 3.05 -6.59 15.51
C LEU A 153 2.77 -6.70 14.00
N ARG A 154 1.50 -6.73 13.58
CA ARG A 154 1.07 -6.93 12.20
C ARG A 154 0.48 -5.67 11.57
N GLN A 155 0.55 -4.53 12.26
CA GLN A 155 0.12 -3.25 11.73
C GLN A 155 1.28 -2.60 10.98
N ASP A 156 1.12 -2.44 9.66
CA ASP A 156 2.16 -1.89 8.79
C ASP A 156 2.45 -0.42 9.16
N GLU A 157 1.46 0.30 9.69
CA GLU A 157 1.55 1.71 10.07
C GLU A 157 2.52 1.95 11.23
N ILE A 158 2.77 0.92 12.05
CA ILE A 158 3.57 1.05 13.27
C ILE A 158 4.95 0.40 13.14
N HIS A 159 5.24 -0.27 12.02
CA HIS A 159 6.54 -0.87 11.76
C HIS A 159 7.45 0.17 11.08
N PRO A 160 8.46 0.72 11.79
CA PRO A 160 9.15 1.91 11.33
C PRO A 160 9.91 1.73 10.01
N TYR A 161 10.36 0.51 9.68
CA TYR A 161 10.99 0.26 8.39
C TYR A 161 9.98 0.15 7.23
N GLN A 162 8.76 -0.31 7.49
CA GLN A 162 7.69 -0.32 6.49
C GLN A 162 7.17 1.09 6.26
N ALA A 163 6.97 1.87 7.33
CA ALA A 163 6.55 3.26 7.25
C ALA A 163 7.49 4.11 6.39
N LEU A 164 8.81 3.99 6.58
CA LEU A 164 9.82 4.68 5.74
C LEU A 164 9.76 4.24 4.27
N ALA A 165 9.62 2.93 4.04
CA ALA A 165 9.53 2.39 2.69
C ALA A 165 8.27 2.89 1.96
N ILE A 166 7.14 2.93 2.65
CA ILE A 166 5.85 3.43 2.14
C ILE A 166 5.93 4.94 1.86
N ASP A 167 6.48 5.73 2.78
CA ASP A 167 6.65 7.17 2.62
C ASP A 167 7.51 7.49 1.38
N GLU A 168 8.66 6.82 1.24
CA GLU A 168 9.51 6.99 0.06
C GLU A 168 8.78 6.53 -1.21
N TRP A 169 8.06 5.40 -1.18
CA TRP A 169 7.27 4.89 -2.31
C TRP A 169 6.25 5.93 -2.80
N ILE A 170 5.49 6.53 -1.88
CA ILE A 170 4.50 7.57 -2.18
C ILE A 170 5.19 8.82 -2.77
N SER A 171 6.34 9.21 -2.24
CA SER A 171 7.04 10.46 -2.61
C SER A 171 7.44 10.57 -4.08
N PHE A 172 7.61 9.45 -4.79
CA PHE A 172 7.97 9.44 -6.21
C PHE A 172 6.86 8.93 -7.14
N GLN A 173 5.67 8.67 -6.62
CA GLN A 173 4.52 8.39 -7.48
C GLN A 173 4.16 9.62 -8.31
N GLU A 174 3.68 9.38 -9.52
CA GLU A 174 3.17 10.45 -10.37
C GLU A 174 1.83 10.95 -9.81
N ASN A 175 1.59 12.25 -9.94
CA ASN A 175 0.31 12.83 -9.57
C ASN A 175 -0.78 12.27 -10.47
N ALA A 176 -1.91 11.90 -9.87
CA ALA A 176 -3.07 11.55 -10.66
C ALA A 176 -3.62 12.82 -11.32
N GLU A 177 -4.12 12.73 -12.55
CA GLU A 177 -4.77 13.82 -13.31
C GLU A 177 -6.09 13.39 -13.96
N TYR A 178 -6.85 14.35 -14.50
CA TYR A 178 -8.08 14.06 -15.25
C TYR A 178 -7.79 14.01 -16.74
N ARG A 179 -8.22 12.93 -17.41
CA ARG A 179 -8.10 12.76 -18.86
C ARG A 179 -9.45 12.37 -19.46
N CYS A 180 -9.76 12.92 -20.63
CA CYS A 180 -10.96 12.54 -21.38
C CYS A 180 -10.73 11.18 -22.06
N SER A 181 -11.68 10.25 -21.93
CA SER A 181 -11.59 8.92 -22.53
C SER A 181 -11.41 8.94 -24.05
N GLY A 182 -11.96 9.95 -24.75
CA GLY A 182 -11.80 10.10 -26.20
C GLY A 182 -10.41 10.57 -26.66
N ASN A 183 -9.58 11.10 -25.75
CA ASN A 183 -8.25 11.61 -26.08
C ASN A 183 -7.13 10.59 -25.77
N LEU A 184 -7.48 9.37 -25.37
CA LEU A 184 -6.51 8.36 -24.99
C LEU A 184 -5.97 7.63 -26.22
N ALA A 185 -4.65 7.61 -26.39
CA ALA A 185 -4.02 6.82 -27.45
C ALA A 185 -4.08 5.31 -27.15
N ASN A 186 -4.11 4.93 -25.87
CA ASN A 186 -4.20 3.55 -25.43
C ASN A 186 -4.81 3.44 -24.03
N LYS A 187 -5.20 2.22 -23.65
CA LYS A 187 -5.80 1.90 -22.34
C LYS A 187 -4.90 2.30 -21.16
N ARG A 188 -3.57 2.17 -21.29
CA ARG A 188 -2.63 2.46 -20.20
C ARG A 188 -2.65 3.93 -19.79
N GLN A 189 -2.80 4.85 -20.74
CA GLN A 189 -2.95 6.28 -20.45
C GLN A 189 -4.24 6.62 -19.69
N GLY A 190 -5.24 5.74 -19.76
CA GLY A 190 -6.49 5.87 -19.02
C GLY A 190 -6.50 5.17 -17.66
N SER A 191 -5.44 4.44 -17.32
CA SER A 191 -5.36 3.65 -16.09
C SER A 191 -4.96 4.51 -14.90
N HIS A 192 -5.34 4.06 -13.71
CA HIS A 192 -4.86 4.61 -12.45
C HIS A 192 -3.84 3.65 -11.85
N PHE A 193 -2.55 4.01 -11.83
CA PHE A 193 -1.47 3.16 -11.37
C PHE A 193 -1.65 2.70 -9.91
N GLY A 194 -1.79 3.62 -8.95
CA GLY A 194 -1.90 3.29 -7.53
C GLY A 194 -3.05 2.34 -7.24
N LEU A 195 -4.25 2.64 -7.74
CA LEU A 195 -5.42 1.78 -7.55
C LEU A 195 -5.43 0.52 -8.43
N ASN A 196 -4.51 0.41 -9.41
CA ASN A 196 -4.52 -0.61 -10.45
C ASN A 196 -5.91 -0.80 -11.13
N LYS A 197 -6.60 0.32 -11.41
CA LYS A 197 -7.94 0.31 -12.01
C LYS A 197 -7.95 0.89 -13.42
N TYR A 198 -8.81 0.33 -14.26
CA TYR A 198 -9.29 0.94 -15.49
C TYR A 198 -10.68 0.40 -15.82
N PRO A 199 -11.65 1.25 -16.18
CA PRO A 199 -11.64 2.71 -16.08
C PRO A 199 -11.87 3.17 -14.63
N TYR A 200 -11.48 4.40 -14.28
CA TYR A 200 -11.73 5.00 -12.96
C TYR A 200 -12.15 6.47 -13.09
N VAL A 201 -13.10 6.91 -12.26
CA VAL A 201 -13.59 8.31 -12.20
C VAL A 201 -13.70 8.73 -10.74
N HIS A 202 -13.80 10.04 -10.48
CA HIS A 202 -14.19 10.55 -9.16
C HIS A 202 -15.69 10.88 -9.18
N PHE A 203 -16.51 9.94 -8.71
CA PHE A 203 -17.97 10.11 -8.58
C PHE A 203 -18.35 10.40 -7.13
N THR A 204 -17.78 9.68 -6.17
CA THR A 204 -17.93 9.96 -4.75
C THR A 204 -17.01 11.11 -4.39
N ALA A 205 -17.56 12.19 -3.84
CA ALA A 205 -16.75 13.25 -3.26
C ALA A 205 -16.09 12.71 -1.98
N GLN A 206 -14.82 12.31 -2.04
CA GLN A 206 -13.96 12.65 -0.92
C GLN A 206 -13.80 14.16 -1.01
N SER A 207 -14.34 14.86 -0.03
CA SER A 207 -14.15 16.28 0.13
C SER A 207 -12.65 16.58 0.09
N ASP A 208 -12.17 17.19 -0.99
CA ASP A 208 -10.97 18.05 -0.96
C ASP A 208 -11.28 19.22 -0.02
N VAL A 209 -11.32 18.93 1.27
CA VAL A 209 -11.22 19.92 2.34
C VAL A 209 -9.88 19.63 2.98
N ILE A 210 -8.84 20.28 2.47
CA ILE A 210 -7.73 20.87 3.23
C ILE A 210 -6.95 21.82 2.29
N SER A 211 -7.01 23.11 2.67
CA SER A 211 -6.12 24.25 2.34
C SER A 211 -6.05 24.79 0.90
N THR A 212 -6.86 25.85 0.66
CA THR A 212 -6.32 27.12 0.14
C THR A 212 -6.10 28.08 1.29
#